data_AF-A0A6N8J3W5-F1
#
_entry.id   AF-A0A6N8J3W5-F1
#
_cell.length_a   1.000
_cell.length_b   1.000
_cell.length_c   1.000
_cell.angle_alpha   90.00
_cell.angle_beta   90.00
_cell.angle_gamma   90.00
#
_symmetry.space_group_name_H-M   'P 1'
#
loop_
_entity.id
_entity.type
_entity.pdbx_description
1 polymer ?
#
loop_
_entity_poly.entity_id
_entity_poly.type
_entity_poly.pdbx_seq_one_letter_code
_entity_poly.pdbx_strand_id
1 'polypeptide(L)'
;MMSFLKNILAQLFNKGEKINPNGFLKQTGECMVIESEQFEIVSTIKYTDEIKNNASLEVQMLDGLIGKKTADTQSMNVCYLVYCYEVDGKRVKMASPPIYKDRITIHYLLEQKKNISIYVDRENKDNYYFDLEFLS
;
A
#
# COMPACT_ATOMS: atom_id res chain seq x y z
N MET A 1 9.15 -4.13 -44.25
CA MET A 1 8.97 -2.77 -43.69
C MET A 1 7.80 -2.75 -42.70
N MET A 2 7.83 -3.61 -41.67
CA MET A 2 6.73 -3.81 -40.68
C MET A 2 7.23 -3.70 -39.22
N SER A 3 8.30 -2.92 -39.01
CA SER A 3 8.88 -2.70 -37.67
C SER A 3 8.48 -1.33 -37.08
N PHE A 4 8.13 -0.34 -37.92
CA PHE A 4 7.77 0.99 -37.46
C PHE A 4 6.37 1.08 -36.83
N LEU A 5 5.38 0.36 -37.38
CA LEU A 5 4.01 0.39 -36.86
C LEU A 5 3.86 -0.27 -35.48
N LYS A 6 4.70 -1.28 -35.15
CA LYS A 6 4.74 -1.87 -33.79
C LYS A 6 5.30 -0.90 -32.76
N ASN A 7 6.30 -0.09 -33.13
CA ASN A 7 6.86 0.92 -32.24
C ASN A 7 5.93 2.13 -32.03
N ILE A 8 5.12 2.49 -33.03
CA ILE A 8 4.13 3.57 -32.89
C ILE A 8 2.99 3.15 -31.95
N LEU A 9 2.50 1.91 -32.04
CA LEU A 9 1.52 1.39 -31.08
C LEU A 9 2.10 1.28 -29.66
N ALA A 10 3.35 0.83 -29.51
CA ALA A 10 4.02 0.77 -28.20
C ALA A 10 4.28 2.17 -27.60
N GLN A 11 4.38 3.22 -28.41
CA GLN A 11 4.50 4.61 -27.95
C GLN A 11 3.16 5.25 -27.60
N LEU A 12 2.06 4.83 -28.23
CA LEU A 12 0.71 5.30 -27.88
C LEU A 12 0.22 4.77 -26.52
N PHE A 13 0.75 3.64 -26.04
CA PHE A 13 0.49 3.11 -24.69
C PHE A 13 1.54 3.53 -23.63
N ASN A 14 2.53 4.36 -23.99
CA ASN A 14 3.64 4.75 -23.10
C ASN A 14 3.67 6.26 -22.77
N LYS A 15 2.50 6.89 -22.64
CA LYS A 15 2.44 8.27 -22.13
C LYS A 15 1.26 8.47 -21.17
N GLY A 16 1.55 8.29 -19.88
CA GLY A 16 1.20 9.33 -18.91
C GLY A 16 -0.22 9.35 -18.35
N GLU A 17 -0.91 8.23 -18.27
CA GLU A 17 -1.87 8.05 -17.18
C GLU A 17 -1.26 7.07 -16.20
N LYS A 18 -0.91 7.55 -15.00
CA LYS A 18 -0.93 6.68 -13.83
C LYS A 18 -2.39 6.26 -13.69
N ILE A 19 -2.80 5.22 -14.44
CA ILE A 19 -4.00 4.48 -14.13
C ILE A 19 -3.71 4.01 -12.71
N ASN A 20 -4.37 4.65 -11.75
CA ASN A 20 -4.30 4.25 -10.37
C ASN A 20 -4.71 2.77 -10.40
N PRO A 21 -3.83 1.80 -10.15
CA PRO A 21 -4.17 0.38 -10.33
C PRO A 21 -5.41 0.01 -9.48
N ASN A 22 -5.63 0.80 -8.42
CA ASN A 22 -6.74 0.78 -7.49
C ASN A 22 -8.08 1.31 -8.03
N GLY A 23 -8.04 2.23 -9.00
CA GLY A 23 -9.24 2.81 -9.61
C GLY A 23 -10.00 1.81 -10.48
N PHE A 24 -9.30 0.82 -11.04
CA PHE A 24 -9.91 -0.24 -11.82
C PHE A 24 -10.82 -1.12 -10.95
N LEU A 25 -10.33 -1.64 -9.83
CA LEU A 25 -11.15 -2.47 -8.93
C LEU A 25 -12.30 -1.69 -8.29
N LYS A 26 -12.13 -0.38 -8.00
CA LYS A 26 -13.23 0.47 -7.53
C LYS A 26 -14.41 0.53 -8.52
N GLN A 27 -14.15 0.31 -9.81
CA GLN A 27 -15.15 0.36 -10.89
C GLN A 27 -15.63 -1.02 -11.34
N THR A 28 -14.78 -2.04 -11.30
CA THR A 28 -15.04 -3.38 -11.87
C THR A 28 -15.19 -4.49 -10.84
N GLY A 29 -14.66 -4.26 -9.64
CA GLY A 29 -14.63 -5.23 -8.55
C GLY A 29 -16.00 -5.43 -7.90
N GLU A 30 -16.16 -6.59 -7.28
CA GLU A 30 -17.27 -6.86 -6.37
C GLU A 30 -17.06 -6.06 -5.08
N CYS A 31 -18.04 -5.22 -4.72
CA CYS A 31 -17.96 -4.39 -3.53
C CYS A 31 -18.52 -5.14 -2.31
N MET A 32 -17.67 -5.35 -1.32
CA MET A 32 -18.01 -5.82 0.01
C MET A 32 -18.02 -4.64 0.97
N VAL A 33 -19.18 -4.32 1.54
CA VAL A 33 -19.32 -3.29 2.58
C VAL A 33 -19.24 -3.97 3.93
N ILE A 34 -18.26 -3.58 4.73
CA ILE A 34 -17.92 -4.22 6.01
C ILE A 34 -17.97 -3.16 7.10
N GLU A 35 -18.57 -3.51 8.24
CA GLU A 35 -18.62 -2.62 9.39
C GLU A 35 -17.23 -2.43 9.98
N SER A 36 -16.91 -1.22 10.42
CA SER A 36 -15.58 -0.88 10.96
C SER A 36 -15.17 -1.74 12.14
N GLU A 37 -16.14 -2.23 12.92
CA GLU A 37 -15.94 -3.09 14.09
C GLU A 37 -15.44 -4.50 13.73
N GLN A 38 -15.64 -4.94 12.48
CA GLN A 38 -15.21 -6.26 12.00
C GLN A 38 -13.73 -6.28 11.59
N PHE A 39 -13.05 -5.13 11.62
CA PHE A 39 -11.63 -5.02 11.32
C PHE A 39 -10.76 -5.14 12.56
N GLU A 40 -9.68 -5.91 12.46
CA GLU A 40 -8.60 -5.91 13.44
C GLU A 40 -7.52 -4.91 13.03
N ILE A 41 -7.15 -3.99 13.93
CA ILE A 41 -6.02 -3.08 13.72
C ILE A 41 -4.74 -3.76 14.22
N VAL A 42 -3.84 -4.09 13.30
CA VAL A 42 -2.54 -4.68 13.61
C VAL A 42 -1.45 -3.63 13.45
N SER A 43 -0.69 -3.36 14.51
CA SER A 43 0.44 -2.42 14.50
C SER A 43 1.78 -3.15 14.45
N THR A 44 2.71 -2.66 13.64
CA THR A 44 4.09 -3.13 13.56
C THR A 44 5.05 -1.95 13.46
N ILE A 45 6.30 -2.15 13.87
CA ILE A 45 7.36 -1.16 13.70
C ILE A 45 8.09 -1.51 12.41
N LYS A 46 8.11 -0.59 11.46
CA LYS A 46 9.01 -0.66 10.31
C LYS A 46 10.23 0.19 10.57
N TYR A 47 11.40 -0.37 10.26
CA TYR A 47 12.66 0.34 10.26
C TYR A 47 12.97 0.74 8.82
N THR A 48 13.22 2.02 8.60
CA THR A 48 13.72 2.53 7.33
C THR A 48 15.06 3.18 7.58
N ASP A 49 16.07 2.76 6.84
CA ASP A 49 17.36 3.45 6.83
C ASP A 49 17.25 4.62 5.85
N GLU A 50 17.16 5.83 6.39
CA GLU A 50 17.32 7.03 5.56
C GLU A 50 18.82 7.30 5.41
N ILE A 51 19.36 7.01 4.22
CA ILE A 51 20.68 7.52 3.84
C ILE A 51 20.50 9.02 3.66
N LYS A 52 21.04 9.83 4.58
CA LYS A 52 21.13 11.29 4.44
C LYS A 52 22.03 11.61 3.24
N ASN A 53 21.45 11.63 2.06
CA ASN A 53 22.13 11.79 0.77
C ASN A 53 22.51 13.26 0.47
N ASN A 54 23.04 13.98 1.46
CA ASN A 54 23.59 15.34 1.26
C ASN A 54 25.13 15.34 1.20
N ALA A 55 25.78 14.19 1.34
CA ALA A 55 27.24 14.05 1.28
C ALA A 55 27.66 13.44 -0.05
N SER A 56 28.79 13.90 -0.62
CA SER A 56 29.35 13.31 -1.85
C SER A 56 29.72 11.84 -1.62
N LEU A 57 29.77 11.06 -2.70
CA LEU A 57 30.09 9.63 -2.65
C LEU A 57 31.42 9.37 -1.92
N GLU A 58 32.42 10.25 -2.07
CA GLU A 58 33.70 10.12 -1.36
C GLU A 58 33.55 10.20 0.16
N VAL A 59 32.68 11.08 0.66
CA VAL A 59 32.42 11.22 2.10
C VAL A 59 31.71 9.98 2.65
N GLN A 60 30.77 9.41 1.90
CA GLN A 60 30.07 8.19 2.30
C GLN A 60 31.02 6.99 2.37
N MET A 61 31.98 6.89 1.44
CA MET A 61 33.01 5.84 1.45
C MET A 61 34.00 6.00 2.61
N LEU A 62 34.41 7.24 2.90
CA LEU A 62 35.28 7.55 4.04
C LEU A 62 34.62 7.24 5.38
N ASP A 63 33.34 7.63 5.56
CA ASP A 63 32.58 7.34 6.77
C ASP A 63 32.43 5.82 6.99
N GLY A 64 32.20 5.06 5.92
CA GLY A 64 32.18 3.59 5.95
C GLY A 64 33.52 2.97 6.37
N LEU A 65 34.65 3.57 5.96
CA LEU A 65 35.99 3.09 6.30
C LEU A 65 36.38 3.37 7.76
N ILE A 66 35.90 4.47 8.34
CA ILE A 66 36.15 4.84 9.75
C ILE A 66 35.07 4.34 10.71
N GLY A 67 34.10 3.56 10.23
CA GLY A 67 33.04 2.97 11.05
C GLY A 67 31.95 3.95 11.51
N LYS A 68 31.84 5.14 10.88
CA LYS A 68 30.73 6.06 11.13
C LYS A 68 29.49 5.56 10.39
N LYS A 69 28.40 5.32 11.13
CA LYS A 69 27.08 5.04 10.54
C LYS A 69 26.52 6.33 9.94
N THR A 70 26.33 6.36 8.63
CA THR A 70 25.73 7.46 7.86
C THR A 70 24.21 7.34 7.71
N ALA A 71 23.64 6.22 8.15
CA ALA A 71 22.21 5.99 8.16
C ALA A 71 21.64 6.28 9.55
N ASP A 72 20.70 7.22 9.61
CA ASP A 72 19.80 7.31 10.75
C ASP A 72 18.71 6.27 10.52
N THR A 73 18.68 5.23 11.37
CA THR A 73 17.58 4.26 11.35
C THR A 73 16.36 4.93 11.96
N GLN A 74 15.39 5.29 11.12
CA GLN A 74 14.12 5.81 11.60
C GLN A 74 13.14 4.65 11.79
N SER A 75 12.61 4.52 13.00
CA SER A 75 11.49 3.61 13.28
C SER A 75 10.17 4.34 13.03
N MET A 76 9.33 3.78 12.17
CA MET A 76 7.96 4.25 11.95
C MET A 76 6.96 3.20 12.44
N ASN A 77 5.99 3.65 13.23
CA ASN A 77 4.83 2.83 13.57
C ASN A 77 3.91 2.75 12.34
N VAL A 78 3.63 1.53 11.90
CA VAL A 78 2.78 1.25 10.75
C VAL A 78 1.64 0.35 11.19
N CYS A 79 0.43 0.70 10.82
CA CYS A 79 -0.76 -0.09 11.11
C CYS A 79 -1.33 -0.70 9.83
N TYR A 80 -2.10 -1.77 9.99
CA TYR A 80 -2.86 -2.42 8.95
C TYR A 80 -4.27 -2.70 9.46
N LEU A 81 -5.25 -2.60 8.57
CA LEU A 81 -6.59 -3.13 8.81
C LEU A 81 -6.64 -4.55 8.27
N VAL A 82 -7.11 -5.46 9.10
CA VAL A 82 -7.22 -6.88 8.77
C VAL A 82 -8.68 -7.29 8.86
N TYR A 83 -9.17 -7.91 7.79
CA TYR A 83 -10.49 -8.52 7.75
C TYR A 83 -10.36 -10.02 7.53
N CYS A 84 -11.13 -10.80 8.29
CA CYS A 84 -11.21 -12.24 8.15
C CYS A 84 -12.64 -12.64 7.82
N TYR A 85 -12.83 -13.50 6.83
CA TYR A 85 -14.13 -14.06 6.47
C TYR A 85 -13.98 -15.52 6.03
N GLU A 86 -15.10 -16.21 5.89
CA GLU A 86 -15.13 -17.62 5.52
C GLU A 86 -15.72 -17.82 4.13
N VAL A 87 -15.05 -18.62 3.30
CA VAL A 87 -15.50 -19.03 1.95
C VAL A 87 -15.30 -20.53 1.83
N ASP A 88 -16.36 -21.27 1.54
CA ASP A 88 -16.33 -22.73 1.36
C ASP A 88 -15.64 -23.49 2.51
N GLY A 89 -15.89 -23.08 3.76
CA GLY A 89 -15.27 -23.70 4.95
C GLY A 89 -13.82 -23.28 5.19
N LYS A 90 -13.27 -22.37 4.39
CA LYS A 90 -11.89 -21.87 4.51
C LYS A 90 -11.88 -20.44 5.01
N ARG A 91 -11.06 -20.17 6.02
CA ARG A 91 -10.82 -18.82 6.52
C ARG A 91 -9.89 -18.06 5.57
N VAL A 92 -10.38 -16.97 5.01
CA VAL A 92 -9.64 -16.04 4.16
C VAL A 92 -9.30 -14.78 4.98
N LYS A 93 -8.09 -14.25 4.78
CA LYS A 93 -7.60 -13.05 5.47
C LYS A 93 -7.18 -12.02 4.44
N MET A 94 -7.74 -10.81 4.56
CA MET A 94 -7.38 -9.65 3.75
C MET A 94 -6.73 -8.59 4.62
N ALA A 95 -5.64 -8.01 4.16
CA ALA A 95 -4.92 -6.93 4.84
C ALA A 95 -4.85 -5.68 3.95
N SER A 96 -5.08 -4.52 4.54
CA SER A 96 -4.95 -3.23 3.86
C SER A 96 -3.50 -2.93 3.48
N PRO A 97 -3.26 -1.93 2.61
CA PRO A 97 -1.97 -1.25 2.52
C PRO A 97 -1.52 -0.68 3.88
N PRO A 98 -0.22 -0.39 4.06
CA PRO A 98 0.31 0.21 5.28
C PRO A 98 -0.29 1.59 5.55
N ILE A 99 -0.76 1.81 6.78
CA ILE A 99 -1.32 3.07 7.26
C ILE A 99 -0.32 3.70 8.24
N TYR A 100 0.19 4.88 7.89
CA TYR A 100 1.16 5.63 8.69
C TYR A 100 0.46 6.54 9.70
N LYS A 101 -0.39 5.96 10.53
CA LYS A 101 -1.06 6.62 11.66
C LYS A 101 -1.01 5.69 12.87
N ASP A 102 -1.02 6.27 14.07
CA ASP A 102 -1.09 5.47 15.28
C ASP A 102 -2.47 4.80 15.43
N ARG A 103 -2.53 3.77 16.28
CA ARG A 103 -3.72 2.96 16.48
C ARG A 103 -4.94 3.77 16.97
N ILE A 104 -4.72 4.77 17.81
CA ILE A 104 -5.80 5.59 18.40
C ILE A 104 -6.43 6.44 17.30
N THR A 105 -5.60 7.12 16.51
CA THR A 105 -6.05 7.92 15.36
C THR A 105 -6.85 7.07 14.36
N ILE A 106 -6.38 5.85 14.06
CA ILE A 106 -7.12 4.94 13.17
C ILE A 106 -8.48 4.57 13.77
N HIS A 107 -8.51 4.21 15.06
CA HIS A 107 -9.76 3.84 15.73
C HIS A 107 -10.79 4.97 15.67
N TYR A 108 -10.36 6.20 15.95
CA TYR A 108 -11.21 7.39 15.86
C TYR A 108 -11.77 7.63 14.45
N LEU A 109 -10.93 7.51 13.41
CA LEU A 109 -11.36 7.69 12.02
C LEU A 109 -12.31 6.58 11.55
N LEU A 110 -12.11 5.36 12.03
CA LEU A 110 -12.99 4.23 11.76
C LEU A 110 -14.40 4.44 12.36
N GLU A 111 -14.49 4.92 13.60
CA GLU A 111 -15.77 5.22 14.25
C GLU A 111 -16.59 6.29 13.48
N GLN A 112 -15.92 7.25 12.84
CA GLN A 112 -16.59 8.26 12.03
C GLN A 112 -17.15 7.69 10.71
N LYS A 113 -16.41 6.79 10.07
CA LYS A 113 -16.77 6.25 8.75
C LYS A 113 -17.80 5.12 8.85
N LYS A 114 -17.82 4.37 9.96
CA LYS A 114 -18.70 3.21 10.29
C LYS A 114 -18.62 2.00 9.36
N ASN A 115 -18.44 2.20 8.06
CA ASN A 115 -18.39 1.16 7.05
C ASN A 115 -17.22 1.39 6.09
N ILE A 116 -16.51 0.33 5.75
CA ILE A 116 -15.41 0.34 4.78
C ILE A 116 -15.81 -0.51 3.58
N SER A 117 -15.52 -0.04 2.38
CA SER A 117 -15.72 -0.81 1.15
C SER A 117 -14.42 -1.51 0.76
N ILE A 118 -14.49 -2.82 0.53
CA ILE A 118 -13.43 -3.60 -0.08
C ILE A 118 -13.92 -4.03 -1.47
N TYR A 119 -13.14 -3.72 -2.49
CA TYR A 119 -13.40 -4.11 -3.86
C TYR A 119 -12.53 -5.31 -4.22
N VAL A 120 -13.15 -6.44 -4.54
CA VAL A 120 -12.46 -7.70 -4.80
C VAL A 120 -12.63 -8.08 -6.26
N ASP A 121 -11.57 -8.53 -6.91
CA ASP A 121 -11.63 -9.09 -8.25
C ASP A 121 -12.45 -10.40 -8.24
N ARG A 122 -13.31 -10.61 -9.24
CA ARG A 122 -14.18 -11.79 -9.32
C ARG A 122 -13.37 -13.04 -9.69
N GLU A 123 -12.36 -12.90 -10.53
CA GLU A 123 -11.57 -14.01 -11.06
C GLU A 123 -10.37 -14.34 -10.15
N ASN A 124 -9.88 -13.33 -9.42
CA ASN A 124 -8.74 -13.48 -8.52
C ASN A 124 -9.00 -12.84 -7.14
N LYS A 125 -9.47 -13.63 -6.18
CA LYS A 125 -9.80 -13.13 -4.83
C LYS A 125 -8.60 -12.62 -4.03
N ASP A 126 -7.36 -12.91 -4.45
CA ASP A 126 -6.15 -12.32 -3.87
C ASP A 126 -5.89 -10.88 -4.36
N ASN A 127 -6.57 -10.45 -5.42
CA ASN A 127 -6.54 -9.09 -5.94
C ASN A 127 -7.72 -8.28 -5.39
N TYR A 128 -7.44 -7.42 -4.41
CA TYR A 128 -8.46 -6.61 -3.74
C TYR A 128 -7.94 -5.20 -3.41
N TYR A 129 -8.89 -4.28 -3.19
CA TYR A 129 -8.62 -2.88 -2.86
C TYR A 129 -9.48 -2.42 -1.68
N PHE A 130 -8.84 -1.86 -0.66
CA PHE A 130 -9.52 -1.23 0.48
C PHE A 130 -9.73 0.26 0.17
N ASP A 131 -10.98 0.72 0.20
CA ASP A 131 -11.30 2.14 0.08
C ASP A 131 -11.06 2.88 1.39
N LEU A 132 -9.82 3.34 1.54
CA LEU A 132 -9.30 4.05 2.71
C LEU A 132 -9.07 5.53 2.42
N GLU A 133 -9.77 6.13 1.46
CA GLU A 133 -9.60 7.55 1.10
C GLU A 133 -9.80 8.48 2.32
N PHE A 134 -10.63 8.08 3.29
CA PHE A 134 -10.84 8.81 4.55
C PHE A 134 -9.65 8.79 5.52
N LEU A 135 -8.65 7.94 5.28
CA LEU A 135 -7.41 7.87 6.06
C LEU A 135 -6.26 8.66 5.42
N SER A 136 -6.49 9.31 4.27
CA SER A 136 -5.49 10.13 3.57
C SER A 136 -5.09 11.35 4.40
#